data_AF-A0A9P1C262-F1
#
_entry.id   AF-A0A9P1C262-F1
#
_cell.length_a   1.000
_cell.length_b   1.000
_cell.length_c   1.000
_cell.angle_alpha   90.00
_cell.angle_beta   90.00
_cell.angle_gamma   90.00
#
_symmetry.space_group_name_H-M   'P 1'
#
loop_
_entity.id
_entity.type
_entity.pdbx_description
1 polymer ?
#
loop_
_entity_poly.entity_id
_entity_poly.type
_entity_poly.pdbx_seq_one_letter_code
_entity_poly.pdbx_strand_id
1 'polypeptide(L)'
;LVERCSRLIMNGAQAAQMWMQNPNEFEKPDREVMAASIDLLSGIVAGLRENVSEVLQQQNFLSVVPEVLKDTALQVKQSAFALAGDSAKHCIQYLAPFLPQLLPQCAKALRENSSATVSNNASWAVGEICIKVGSDFMSKYLDEIVDALVSTLRSAQPSHRQALLMQNVCITLGRLGVVCGQQMGKKFGDFAQVWCIIMKDVRIDGEKMTAFQGFVNMVNANPQVALTYPVEFSGAIASLCPPPPQLHQPLQQILSGYKQVPLTDTGTWPAMEKCRVRERRTPDTTVASDLAKVTPRRADDPVARVFGTGALRGTVT
;
A
#
# COMPACT_ATOMS: atom_id res chain seq x y z
N LEU A 1 10.72 24.05 8.76
CA LEU A 1 10.08 22.80 9.26
C LEU A 1 10.92 21.57 8.94
N VAL A 2 11.17 21.28 7.66
CA VAL A 2 12.01 20.15 7.18
C VAL A 2 13.35 20.05 7.90
N GLU A 3 14.07 21.16 8.02
CA GLU A 3 15.37 21.19 8.72
C GLU A 3 15.25 20.75 10.19
N ARG A 4 14.20 21.21 10.89
CA ARG A 4 13.93 20.84 12.29
C ARG A 4 13.63 19.34 12.40
N CYS A 5 12.77 18.80 11.53
CA CYS A 5 12.47 17.38 11.50
C CYS A 5 13.74 16.56 11.24
N SER A 6 14.52 16.92 10.23
CA SER A 6 15.77 16.25 9.88
C SER A 6 16.75 16.24 11.06
N ARG A 7 16.89 17.37 11.76
CA ARG A 7 17.75 17.47 12.95
C ARG A 7 17.27 16.60 14.10
N LEU A 8 15.97 16.60 14.40
CA LEU A 8 15.38 15.75 15.45
C LEU A 8 15.59 14.26 15.15
N ILE A 9 15.41 13.86 13.88
CA ILE A 9 15.62 12.49 13.44
C ILE A 9 17.08 12.09 13.57
N MET A 10 18.02 12.90 13.06
CA MET A 10 19.45 12.58 13.10
C MET A 10 19.99 12.54 14.53
N ASN A 11 19.62 13.52 15.36
CA ASN A 11 20.02 13.54 16.76
C ASN A 11 19.44 12.34 17.52
N GLY A 12 18.17 12.02 17.29
CA GLY A 12 17.51 10.86 17.90
C GLY A 12 18.15 9.53 17.47
N ALA A 13 18.47 9.37 16.19
CA ALA A 13 19.13 8.18 15.66
C ALA A 13 20.54 8.02 16.23
N GLN A 14 21.31 9.11 16.33
CA GLN A 14 22.62 9.10 16.96
C GLN A 14 22.54 8.75 18.45
N ALA A 15 21.62 9.37 19.19
CA ALA A 15 21.39 9.05 20.60
C ALA A 15 20.96 7.58 20.79
N ALA A 16 20.14 7.04 19.88
CA ALA A 16 19.76 5.62 19.89
C ALA A 16 20.95 4.69 19.71
N GLN A 17 21.88 5.03 18.82
CA GLN A 17 23.10 4.26 18.62
C GLN A 17 24.01 4.32 19.84
N MET A 18 24.23 5.51 20.43
CA MET A 18 25.03 5.69 21.64
C MET A 18 24.43 4.94 22.83
N TRP A 19 23.13 5.06 23.06
CA TRP A 19 22.42 4.33 24.12
C TRP A 19 22.48 2.82 23.93
N MET A 20 22.34 2.32 22.70
CA MET A 20 22.41 0.88 22.43
C MET A 20 23.81 0.30 22.70
N GLN A 21 24.86 1.09 22.50
CA GLN A 21 26.24 0.67 22.77
C GLN A 21 26.62 0.80 24.25
N ASN A 22 26.20 1.90 24.90
CA ASN A 22 26.54 2.20 26.30
C ASN A 22 25.29 2.65 27.10
N PRO A 23 24.35 1.72 27.44
CA PRO A 23 23.08 2.07 28.07
C PRO A 23 23.18 2.75 29.45
N ASN A 24 24.32 2.58 30.14
CA ASN A 24 24.54 3.15 31.47
C ASN A 24 25.10 4.59 31.42
N GLU A 25 25.60 5.03 30.27
CA GLU A 25 26.24 6.35 30.10
C GLU A 25 25.34 7.36 29.38
N PHE A 26 24.42 6.86 28.54
CA PHE A 26 23.56 7.70 27.71
C PHE A 26 22.09 7.55 28.11
N GLU A 27 21.32 8.62 27.93
CA GLU A 27 19.88 8.59 28.12
C GLU A 27 19.19 7.89 26.95
N LYS A 28 18.14 7.13 27.27
CA LYS A 28 17.31 6.48 26.25
C LYS A 28 16.59 7.56 25.42
N PRO A 29 16.72 7.56 24.07
CA PRO A 29 16.11 8.59 23.25
C PRO A 29 14.61 8.46 23.14
N ASP A 30 13.94 9.59 22.93
CA ASP A 30 12.53 9.66 22.60
C ASP A 30 12.29 9.25 21.14
N ARG A 31 11.88 8.00 20.95
CA ARG A 31 11.57 7.44 19.63
C ARG A 31 10.17 7.82 19.12
N GLU A 32 9.31 8.43 19.94
CA GLU A 32 8.01 8.96 19.51
C GLU A 32 8.19 10.27 18.77
N VAL A 33 9.02 11.17 19.29
CA VAL A 33 9.38 12.43 18.60
C VAL A 33 10.08 12.14 17.27
N MET A 34 10.93 11.12 17.21
CA MET A 34 11.54 10.66 15.97
C MET A 34 10.47 10.19 14.97
N ALA A 35 9.60 9.27 15.37
CA ALA A 35 8.53 8.75 14.51
C ALA A 35 7.63 9.87 14.00
N ALA A 36 7.16 10.77 14.88
CA ALA A 36 6.35 11.92 14.51
C ALA A 36 7.07 12.88 13.54
N SER A 37 8.38 13.05 13.69
CA SER A 37 9.19 13.87 12.77
C SER A 37 9.29 13.23 11.38
N ILE A 38 9.41 11.90 11.31
CA ILE A 38 9.43 11.14 10.06
C ILE A 38 8.06 11.21 9.39
N ASP A 39 6.98 11.00 10.14
CA ASP A 39 5.60 11.09 9.65
C ASP A 39 5.30 12.48 9.07
N LEU A 40 5.83 13.54 9.68
CA LEU A 40 5.68 14.89 9.15
C LEU A 40 6.43 15.08 7.82
N LEU A 41 7.63 14.50 7.68
CA LEU A 41 8.34 14.49 6.39
C LEU A 41 7.56 13.68 5.34
N SER A 42 7.00 12.53 5.71
CA SER A 42 6.13 11.71 4.85
C SER A 42 4.92 12.52 4.37
N GLY A 43 4.24 13.22 5.30
CA GLY A 43 3.11 14.09 5.00
C GLY A 43 3.47 15.26 4.08
N ILE A 44 4.68 15.83 4.21
CA ILE A 44 5.18 16.86 3.29
C ILE A 44 5.37 16.28 1.88
N VAL A 45 5.97 15.10 1.75
CA VAL A 45 6.13 14.42 0.45
C VAL A 45 4.76 14.14 -0.18
N ALA A 46 3.83 13.53 0.57
CA ALA A 46 2.50 13.21 0.08
C ALA A 46 1.66 14.45 -0.26
N GLY A 47 1.83 15.54 0.49
CA GLY A 47 1.12 16.81 0.30
C GLY A 47 1.62 17.61 -0.88
N LEU A 48 2.95 17.74 -1.04
CA LEU A 48 3.57 18.50 -2.13
C LEU A 48 3.65 17.71 -3.44
N ARG A 49 3.65 16.38 -3.39
CA ARG A 49 3.79 15.50 -4.55
C ARG A 49 5.02 15.87 -5.38
N GLU A 50 4.89 16.02 -6.70
CA GLU A 50 6.01 16.35 -7.60
C GLU A 50 6.76 17.64 -7.21
N ASN A 51 6.07 18.61 -6.59
CA ASN A 51 6.66 19.87 -6.13
C ASN A 51 7.62 19.70 -4.94
N VAL A 52 7.63 18.54 -4.28
CA VAL A 52 8.61 18.23 -3.22
C VAL A 52 10.05 18.31 -3.73
N SER A 53 10.25 18.16 -5.05
CA SER A 53 11.55 18.30 -5.70
C SER A 53 12.20 19.65 -5.42
N GLU A 54 11.44 20.74 -5.33
CA GLU A 54 11.97 22.08 -5.03
C GLU A 54 12.57 22.15 -3.62
N VAL A 55 11.96 21.46 -2.66
CA VAL A 55 12.46 21.34 -1.29
C VAL A 55 13.69 20.44 -1.23
N LEU A 56 13.66 19.31 -1.92
CA LEU A 56 14.75 18.32 -1.92
C LEU A 56 16.02 18.81 -2.63
N GLN A 57 15.90 19.73 -3.60
CA GLN A 57 17.05 20.37 -4.25
C GLN A 57 17.83 21.27 -3.28
N GLN A 58 17.14 21.95 -2.37
CA GLN A 58 17.78 22.78 -1.36
C GLN A 58 18.39 21.92 -0.24
N GLN A 59 17.65 20.91 0.21
CA GLN A 59 18.09 19.98 1.25
C GLN A 59 17.46 18.61 1.03
N ASN A 60 18.27 17.63 0.63
CA ASN A 60 17.81 16.25 0.51
C ASN A 60 17.62 15.62 1.90
N PHE A 61 16.46 15.88 2.50
CA PHE A 61 16.09 15.32 3.80
C PHE A 61 15.90 13.79 3.77
N LEU A 62 15.85 13.14 2.60
CA LEU A 62 15.82 11.67 2.52
C LEU A 62 17.15 11.03 2.92
N SER A 63 18.21 11.82 3.09
CA SER A 63 19.47 11.37 3.71
C SER A 63 19.31 10.82 5.13
N VAL A 64 18.17 11.07 5.80
CA VAL A 64 17.86 10.45 7.10
C VAL A 64 17.48 8.97 6.99
N VAL A 65 17.02 8.50 5.81
CA VAL A 65 16.52 7.14 5.59
C VAL A 65 17.53 6.06 6.02
N PRO A 66 18.81 6.11 5.57
CA PRO A 66 19.85 5.20 6.05
C PRO A 66 19.99 5.09 7.57
N GLU A 67 19.79 6.19 8.29
CA GLU A 67 19.97 6.23 9.75
C GLU A 67 18.76 5.66 10.48
N VAL A 68 17.54 6.02 10.07
CA VAL A 68 16.32 5.51 10.73
C VAL A 68 16.08 4.03 10.46
N LEU A 69 16.58 3.49 9.34
CA LEU A 69 16.52 2.06 9.04
C LEU A 69 17.39 1.20 9.97
N LYS A 70 18.37 1.80 10.68
CA LYS A 70 19.18 1.11 11.68
C LYS A 70 18.46 1.01 13.04
N ASP A 71 17.39 1.77 13.25
CA ASP A 71 16.68 1.79 14.53
C ASP A 71 15.93 0.47 14.77
N THR A 72 15.83 0.06 16.04
CA THR A 72 15.16 -1.17 16.45
C THR A 72 13.68 -0.98 16.80
N ALA A 73 13.23 0.25 17.03
CA ALA A 73 11.84 0.55 17.36
C ALA A 73 10.91 0.37 16.16
N LEU A 74 9.79 -0.30 16.42
CA LEU A 74 8.78 -0.60 15.42
C LEU A 74 8.11 0.68 14.88
N GLN A 75 7.84 1.67 15.73
CA GLN A 75 7.23 2.93 15.30
C GLN A 75 8.16 3.75 14.39
N VAL A 76 9.47 3.72 14.64
CA VAL A 76 10.46 4.39 13.78
C VAL A 76 10.54 3.69 12.43
N LYS A 77 10.62 2.35 12.42
CA LYS A 77 10.60 1.55 11.19
C LYS A 77 9.32 1.74 10.38
N GLN A 78 8.15 1.73 11.05
CA GLN A 78 6.85 1.95 10.41
C GLN A 78 6.82 3.29 9.67
N SER A 79 7.25 4.36 10.35
CA SER A 79 7.28 5.73 9.79
C SER A 79 8.31 5.84 8.67
N ALA A 80 9.49 5.22 8.84
CA ALA A 80 10.54 5.21 7.83
C ALA A 80 10.10 4.54 6.52
N PHE A 81 9.39 3.41 6.59
CA PHE A 81 8.85 2.75 5.41
C PHE A 81 7.71 3.55 4.77
N ALA A 82 6.88 4.27 5.55
CA ALA A 82 5.89 5.18 5.00
C ALA A 82 6.56 6.32 4.19
N LEU A 83 7.56 6.99 4.78
CA LEU A 83 8.33 8.02 4.11
C LEU A 83 8.96 7.48 2.81
N ALA A 84 9.51 6.27 2.84
CA ALA A 84 10.10 5.65 1.66
C ALA A 84 9.07 5.40 0.55
N GLY A 85 7.87 4.89 0.87
CA GLY A 85 6.83 4.67 -0.13
C GLY A 85 6.28 5.97 -0.72
N ASP A 86 6.03 6.99 0.10
CA ASP A 86 5.63 8.32 -0.38
C ASP A 86 6.71 8.94 -1.28
N SER A 87 7.98 8.78 -0.89
CA SER A 87 9.12 9.28 -1.66
C SER A 87 9.29 8.52 -2.98
N ALA A 88 9.08 7.21 -3.00
CA ALA A 88 9.10 6.44 -4.23
C ALA A 88 8.02 6.91 -5.21
N LYS A 89 6.82 7.23 -4.69
CA LYS A 89 5.70 7.67 -5.51
C LYS A 89 5.95 9.00 -6.21
N HIS A 90 6.55 9.96 -5.51
CA HIS A 90 6.61 11.37 -5.93
C HIS A 90 8.02 11.91 -6.24
N CYS A 91 9.08 11.25 -5.78
CA CYS A 91 10.43 11.80 -5.89
C CYS A 91 11.52 10.72 -5.85
N ILE A 92 11.29 9.60 -6.56
CA ILE A 92 12.17 8.42 -6.58
C ILE A 92 13.64 8.75 -6.87
N GLN A 93 13.93 9.78 -7.67
CA GLN A 93 15.28 10.20 -8.02
C GLN A 93 16.12 10.57 -6.79
N TYR A 94 15.50 11.08 -5.72
CA TYR A 94 16.20 11.41 -4.47
C TYR A 94 16.28 10.23 -3.50
N LEU A 95 15.38 9.26 -3.62
CA LEU A 95 15.39 8.03 -2.83
C LEU A 95 16.33 6.96 -3.41
N ALA A 96 16.52 6.97 -4.75
CA ALA A 96 17.28 5.98 -5.50
C ALA A 96 18.65 5.62 -4.91
N PRO A 97 19.47 6.58 -4.42
CA PRO A 97 20.77 6.27 -3.81
C PRO A 97 20.70 5.38 -2.56
N PHE A 98 19.56 5.36 -1.86
CA PHE A 98 19.37 4.64 -0.60
C PHE A 98 18.68 3.28 -0.78
N LEU A 99 18.17 2.97 -1.97
CA LEU A 99 17.47 1.72 -2.27
C LEU A 99 18.30 0.45 -1.98
N PRO A 100 19.63 0.41 -2.23
CA PRO A 100 20.43 -0.77 -1.91
C PRO A 100 20.44 -1.15 -0.43
N GLN A 101 20.24 -0.17 0.47
CA GLN A 101 20.10 -0.43 1.90
C GLN A 101 18.64 -0.64 2.29
N LEU A 102 17.71 0.12 1.69
CA LEU A 102 16.29 0.08 2.02
C LEU A 102 15.62 -1.25 1.64
N LEU A 103 15.82 -1.75 0.42
CA LEU A 103 15.12 -2.95 -0.06
C LEU A 103 15.41 -4.21 0.80
N PRO A 104 16.67 -4.49 1.18
CA PRO A 104 16.96 -5.58 2.13
C PRO A 104 16.28 -5.38 3.50
N GLN A 105 16.15 -4.13 3.98
CA GLN A 105 15.45 -3.86 5.25
C GLN A 105 13.95 -4.07 5.13
N CYS A 106 13.33 -3.75 3.99
CA CYS A 106 11.94 -4.09 3.73
C CYS A 106 11.73 -5.62 3.73
N ALA A 107 12.59 -6.37 3.03
CA ALA A 107 12.52 -7.83 3.00
C ALA A 107 12.72 -8.43 4.40
N LYS A 108 13.69 -7.92 5.17
CA LYS A 108 13.91 -8.31 6.57
C LYS A 108 12.67 -8.06 7.43
N ALA A 109 12.08 -6.87 7.36
CA ALA A 109 10.89 -6.53 8.14
C ALA A 109 9.70 -7.46 7.82
N LEU A 110 9.49 -7.78 6.55
CA LEU A 110 8.45 -8.72 6.09
C LEU A 110 8.72 -10.16 6.56
N ARG A 111 9.99 -10.59 6.56
CA ARG A 111 10.40 -11.93 7.03
C ARG A 111 10.25 -12.07 8.54
N GLU A 112 10.68 -11.07 9.30
CA GLU A 112 10.53 -11.05 10.76
C GLU A 112 9.06 -10.96 11.16
N ASN A 113 8.25 -10.24 10.37
CA ASN A 113 6.81 -10.04 10.55
C ASN A 113 6.41 -9.69 12.00
N SER A 114 7.27 -8.94 12.70
CA SER A 114 7.11 -8.65 14.13
C SER A 114 5.99 -7.64 14.42
N SER A 115 5.53 -6.90 13.41
CA SER A 115 4.38 -6.00 13.48
C SER A 115 3.68 -5.90 12.13
N ALA A 116 2.35 -6.09 12.14
CA ALA A 116 1.55 -5.98 10.94
C ALA A 116 1.62 -4.59 10.29
N THR A 117 1.74 -3.51 11.08
CA THR A 117 1.84 -2.14 10.53
C THR A 117 3.19 -1.88 9.88
N VAL A 118 4.27 -2.43 10.45
CA VAL A 118 5.63 -2.34 9.86
C VAL A 118 5.67 -3.15 8.56
N SER A 119 5.21 -4.40 8.57
CA SER A 119 5.11 -5.24 7.37
C SER A 119 4.22 -4.60 6.29
N ASN A 120 3.15 -3.91 6.69
CA ASN A 120 2.25 -3.23 5.78
C ASN A 120 2.97 -2.11 5.03
N ASN A 121 3.67 -1.24 5.75
CA ASN A 121 4.39 -0.14 5.13
C ASN A 121 5.62 -0.64 4.35
N ALA A 122 6.30 -1.68 4.81
CA ALA A 122 7.42 -2.29 4.08
C ALA A 122 6.98 -2.90 2.73
N SER A 123 5.89 -3.68 2.72
CA SER A 123 5.34 -4.24 1.47
C SER A 123 4.88 -3.12 0.53
N TRP A 124 4.11 -2.16 1.04
CA TRP A 124 3.64 -1.03 0.25
C TRP A 124 4.80 -0.22 -0.36
N ALA A 125 5.83 0.11 0.43
CA ALA A 125 7.01 0.83 -0.07
C ALA A 125 7.70 0.07 -1.21
N VAL A 126 7.90 -1.25 -1.08
CA VAL A 126 8.42 -2.10 -2.16
C VAL A 126 7.56 -2.00 -3.41
N GLY A 127 6.23 -2.03 -3.25
CA GLY A 127 5.27 -1.91 -4.35
C GLY A 127 5.33 -0.55 -5.06
N GLU A 128 5.58 0.55 -4.35
CA GLU A 128 5.77 1.87 -4.97
C GLU A 128 7.14 1.97 -5.67
N ILE A 129 8.19 1.43 -5.05
CA ILE A 129 9.56 1.47 -5.60
C ILE A 129 9.65 0.66 -6.90
N CYS A 130 9.09 -0.55 -6.94
CA CYS A 130 9.34 -1.46 -8.05
C CYS A 130 8.85 -0.91 -9.40
N ILE A 131 7.69 -0.25 -9.40
CA ILE A 131 7.11 0.37 -10.60
C ILE A 131 7.98 1.53 -11.12
N LYS A 132 8.80 2.15 -10.26
CA LYS A 132 9.60 3.33 -10.61
C LYS A 132 11.01 3.01 -11.10
N VAL A 133 11.60 1.90 -10.64
CA VAL A 133 13.02 1.57 -10.91
C VAL A 133 13.22 0.51 -11.99
N GLY A 134 12.15 -0.18 -12.40
CA GLY A 134 12.18 -1.12 -13.51
C GLY A 134 12.84 -2.48 -13.19
N SER A 135 12.84 -3.36 -14.20
CA SER A 135 13.23 -4.77 -14.07
C SER A 135 14.70 -4.96 -13.70
N ASP A 136 15.59 -4.21 -14.33
CA ASP A 136 17.04 -4.42 -14.23
C ASP A 136 17.52 -4.15 -12.80
N PHE A 137 16.95 -3.13 -12.17
CA PHE A 137 17.24 -2.83 -10.77
C PHE A 137 16.56 -3.85 -9.83
N MET A 138 15.26 -4.09 -10.00
CA MET A 138 14.49 -4.95 -9.09
C MET A 138 14.94 -6.41 -9.11
N SER A 139 15.44 -6.91 -10.25
CA SER A 139 15.86 -8.31 -10.40
C SER A 139 16.87 -8.76 -9.34
N LYS A 140 17.73 -7.85 -8.86
CA LYS A 140 18.77 -8.12 -7.84
C LYS A 140 18.20 -8.44 -6.46
N TYR A 141 16.99 -7.96 -6.17
CA TYR A 141 16.32 -8.09 -4.86
C TYR A 141 15.08 -8.99 -4.94
N LEU A 142 14.70 -9.42 -6.15
CA LEU A 142 13.40 -10.01 -6.42
C LEU A 142 13.15 -11.27 -5.59
N ASP A 143 14.09 -12.22 -5.59
CA ASP A 143 13.91 -13.50 -4.88
C ASP A 143 13.71 -13.28 -3.39
N GLU A 144 14.57 -12.48 -2.76
CA GLU A 144 14.49 -12.21 -1.32
C GLU A 144 13.17 -11.52 -0.93
N ILE A 145 12.75 -10.54 -1.73
CA ILE A 145 11.51 -9.78 -1.50
C ILE A 145 10.28 -10.68 -1.68
N VAL A 146 10.23 -11.46 -2.77
CA VAL A 146 9.07 -12.33 -3.06
C VAL A 146 8.94 -13.41 -2.00
N ASP A 147 10.05 -14.04 -1.63
CA ASP A 147 10.03 -15.08 -0.59
C ASP A 147 9.54 -14.50 0.75
N ALA A 148 9.95 -13.27 1.11
CA ALA A 148 9.46 -12.58 2.30
C ALA A 148 7.96 -12.24 2.21
N LEU A 149 7.47 -11.70 1.09
CA LEU A 149 6.04 -11.40 0.87
C LEU A 149 5.17 -12.66 0.94
N VAL A 150 5.60 -13.74 0.29
CA VAL A 150 4.90 -15.03 0.30
C VAL A 150 4.88 -15.62 1.71
N SER A 151 6.00 -15.52 2.45
CA SER A 151 6.04 -15.90 3.87
C SER A 151 5.05 -15.09 4.71
N THR A 152 4.93 -13.78 4.46
CA THR A 152 3.92 -12.95 5.13
C THR A 152 2.50 -13.46 4.85
N LEU A 153 2.16 -13.81 3.60
CA LEU A 153 0.83 -14.37 3.26
C LEU A 153 0.56 -15.72 3.95
N ARG A 154 1.56 -16.59 4.05
CA ARG A 154 1.43 -17.92 4.68
C ARG A 154 1.32 -17.83 6.21
N SER A 155 1.99 -16.87 6.82
CA SER A 155 1.97 -16.65 8.27
C SER A 155 0.75 -15.85 8.76
N ALA A 156 0.11 -15.10 7.86
CA ALA A 156 -1.04 -14.28 8.20
C ALA A 156 -2.27 -15.15 8.50
N GLN A 157 -2.80 -15.03 9.72
CA GLN A 157 -4.07 -15.63 10.09
C GLN A 157 -5.22 -14.75 9.61
N PRO A 158 -6.23 -15.30 8.90
CA PRO A 158 -7.38 -14.53 8.42
C PRO A 158 -8.09 -13.83 9.58
N SER A 159 -7.80 -12.54 9.75
CA SER A 159 -8.40 -11.70 10.78
C SER A 159 -8.59 -10.29 10.22
N HIS A 160 -9.62 -9.58 10.69
CA HIS A 160 -9.90 -8.21 10.25
C HIS A 160 -8.68 -7.28 10.39
N ARG A 161 -7.83 -7.52 11.41
CA ARG A 161 -6.62 -6.73 11.65
C ARG A 161 -5.51 -6.96 10.62
N GLN A 162 -5.48 -8.12 9.96
CA GLN A 162 -4.44 -8.46 8.97
C GLN A 162 -4.92 -8.27 7.52
N ALA A 163 -6.21 -7.98 7.31
CA ALA A 163 -6.79 -7.83 5.98
C ALA A 163 -6.06 -6.78 5.13
N LEU A 164 -5.75 -5.60 5.70
CA LEU A 164 -5.04 -4.52 4.98
C LEU A 164 -3.62 -4.92 4.57
N LEU A 165 -2.88 -5.58 5.48
CA LEU A 165 -1.55 -6.10 5.19
C LEU A 165 -1.60 -7.11 4.04
N MET A 166 -2.52 -8.08 4.09
CA MET A 166 -2.66 -9.10 3.06
C MET A 166 -3.01 -8.48 1.69
N GLN A 167 -3.88 -7.48 1.67
CA GLN A 167 -4.20 -6.72 0.45
C GLN A 167 -2.96 -6.02 -0.12
N ASN A 168 -2.20 -5.30 0.73
CA ASN A 168 -0.98 -4.60 0.30
C ASN A 168 0.11 -5.56 -0.19
N VAL A 169 0.26 -6.72 0.45
CA VAL A 169 1.17 -7.77 -0.03
C VAL A 169 0.74 -8.29 -1.40
N CYS A 170 -0.55 -8.58 -1.61
CA CYS A 170 -1.06 -9.02 -2.91
C CYS A 170 -0.91 -7.94 -4.00
N ILE A 171 -1.20 -6.68 -3.69
CA ILE A 171 -0.97 -5.56 -4.61
C ILE A 171 0.51 -5.48 -4.98
N THR A 172 1.40 -5.59 -4.00
CA THR A 172 2.85 -5.54 -4.21
C THR A 172 3.34 -6.68 -5.10
N LEU A 173 2.90 -7.92 -4.84
CA LEU A 173 3.20 -9.08 -5.70
C LEU A 173 2.69 -8.86 -7.13
N GLY A 174 1.50 -8.28 -7.29
CA GLY A 174 0.97 -7.90 -8.60
C GLY A 174 1.85 -6.85 -9.28
N ARG A 175 2.26 -5.78 -8.59
CA ARG A 175 3.15 -4.75 -9.13
C ARG A 175 4.53 -5.30 -9.52
N LEU A 176 5.09 -6.23 -8.75
CA LEU A 176 6.30 -6.96 -9.14
C LEU A 176 6.08 -7.78 -10.42
N GLY A 177 4.88 -8.34 -10.65
CA GLY A 177 4.50 -8.99 -11.90
C GLY A 177 4.45 -8.06 -13.11
N VAL A 178 4.18 -6.76 -12.91
CA VAL A 178 4.27 -5.75 -13.99
C VAL A 178 5.71 -5.60 -14.45
N VAL A 179 6.65 -5.55 -13.49
CA VAL A 179 8.05 -5.23 -13.71
C VAL A 179 8.89 -6.45 -14.10
N CYS A 180 8.66 -7.58 -13.42
CA CYS A 180 9.44 -8.81 -13.53
C CYS A 180 8.56 -10.01 -13.93
N GLY A 181 7.58 -9.82 -14.81
CA GLY A 181 6.53 -10.80 -15.12
C GLY A 181 7.01 -12.22 -15.44
N GLN A 182 8.09 -12.37 -16.22
CA GLN A 182 8.67 -13.67 -16.57
C GLN A 182 9.24 -14.42 -15.35
N GLN A 183 9.93 -13.71 -14.46
CA GLN A 183 10.50 -14.28 -13.24
C GLN A 183 9.39 -14.57 -12.22
N MET A 184 8.45 -13.63 -12.08
CA MET A 184 7.30 -13.76 -11.20
C MET A 184 6.37 -14.91 -11.61
N GLY A 185 6.20 -15.18 -12.90
CA GLY A 185 5.42 -16.31 -13.40
C GLY A 185 5.92 -17.67 -12.89
N LYS A 186 7.24 -17.82 -12.69
CA LYS A 186 7.83 -19.05 -12.12
C LYS A 186 7.47 -19.26 -10.65
N LYS A 187 7.36 -18.17 -9.89
CA LYS A 187 6.98 -18.16 -8.46
C LYS A 187 5.47 -18.03 -8.24
N PHE A 188 4.69 -17.77 -9.29
CA PHE A 188 3.27 -17.43 -9.16
C PHE A 188 2.46 -18.55 -8.49
N GLY A 189 2.80 -19.82 -8.77
CA GLY A 189 2.18 -20.97 -8.12
C GLY A 189 2.26 -20.96 -6.59
N ASP A 190 3.28 -20.33 -6.01
CA ASP A 190 3.51 -20.30 -4.55
C ASP A 190 2.47 -19.48 -3.78
N PHE A 191 1.77 -18.58 -4.47
CA PHE A 191 0.83 -17.63 -3.88
C PHE A 191 -0.45 -17.38 -4.69
N ALA A 192 -0.62 -18.01 -5.85
CA ALA A 192 -1.74 -17.73 -6.77
C ALA A 192 -3.12 -17.89 -6.13
N GLN A 193 -3.36 -18.98 -5.40
CA GLN A 193 -4.65 -19.24 -4.77
C GLN A 193 -5.04 -18.14 -3.79
N VAL A 194 -4.16 -17.87 -2.81
CA VAL A 194 -4.39 -16.85 -1.77
C VAL A 194 -4.51 -15.44 -2.37
N TRP A 195 -3.71 -15.15 -3.40
CA TRP A 195 -3.78 -13.88 -4.12
C TRP A 195 -5.14 -13.68 -4.78
N CYS A 196 -5.64 -14.70 -5.49
CA CYS A 196 -6.95 -14.63 -6.14
C CYS A 196 -8.09 -14.46 -5.13
N ILE A 197 -8.04 -15.17 -3.99
CA ILE A 197 -9.02 -15.05 -2.91
C ILE A 197 -9.06 -13.61 -2.36
N ILE A 198 -7.90 -13.03 -2.03
CA ILE A 198 -7.82 -11.67 -1.46
C ILE A 198 -8.23 -10.63 -2.50
N MET A 199 -7.65 -10.69 -3.71
CA MET A 199 -7.81 -9.67 -4.73
C MET A 199 -9.23 -9.62 -5.30
N LYS A 200 -10.02 -10.69 -5.16
CA LYS A 200 -11.46 -10.69 -5.45
C LYS A 200 -12.21 -9.61 -4.67
N ASP A 201 -11.87 -9.41 -3.40
CA ASP A 201 -12.62 -8.50 -2.51
C ASP A 201 -11.99 -7.09 -2.41
N VAL A 202 -10.79 -6.89 -2.94
CA VAL A 202 -10.11 -5.58 -2.99
C VAL A 202 -10.92 -4.59 -3.84
N ARG A 203 -11.02 -3.34 -3.36
CA ARG A 203 -11.68 -2.24 -4.08
C ARG A 203 -11.02 -1.99 -5.44
N ILE A 204 -11.82 -1.68 -6.45
CA ILE A 204 -11.31 -1.30 -7.77
C ILE A 204 -10.79 0.14 -7.72
N ASP A 205 -9.47 0.28 -7.83
CA ASP A 205 -8.74 1.54 -7.96
C ASP A 205 -7.44 1.35 -8.76
N GLY A 206 -6.60 2.38 -8.84
CA GLY A 206 -5.34 2.35 -9.57
C GLY A 206 -4.39 1.23 -9.12
N GLU A 207 -4.40 0.88 -7.84
CA GLU A 207 -3.50 -0.12 -7.29
C GLU A 207 -3.96 -1.52 -7.68
N LYS A 208 -5.27 -1.80 -7.55
CA LYS A 208 -5.85 -3.06 -8.03
C LYS A 208 -5.66 -3.22 -9.54
N MET A 209 -5.87 -2.16 -10.33
CA MET A 209 -5.66 -2.22 -11.78
C MET A 209 -4.20 -2.57 -12.13
N THR A 210 -3.24 -1.91 -11.49
CA THR A 210 -1.80 -2.20 -11.70
C THR A 210 -1.45 -3.63 -11.27
N ALA A 211 -1.98 -4.08 -10.13
CA ALA A 211 -1.78 -5.44 -9.66
C ALA A 211 -2.33 -6.50 -10.64
N PHE A 212 -3.50 -6.24 -11.25
CA PHE A 212 -4.08 -7.13 -12.26
C PHE A 212 -3.33 -7.09 -13.59
N GLN A 213 -2.69 -5.98 -13.97
CA GLN A 213 -1.78 -5.96 -15.12
C GLN A 213 -0.60 -6.92 -14.90
N GLY A 214 -0.04 -6.95 -13.70
CA GLY A 214 1.02 -7.89 -13.37
C GLY A 214 0.54 -9.34 -13.26
N PHE A 215 -0.68 -9.56 -12.78
CA PHE A 215 -1.34 -10.87 -12.82
C PHE A 215 -1.42 -11.41 -14.26
N VAL A 216 -1.88 -10.59 -15.21
CA VAL A 216 -1.89 -10.96 -16.64
C VAL A 216 -0.50 -11.37 -17.11
N ASN A 217 0.54 -10.60 -16.77
CA ASN A 217 1.91 -10.91 -17.16
C ASN A 217 2.41 -12.23 -16.56
N MET A 218 2.10 -12.50 -15.28
CA MET A 218 2.47 -13.75 -14.61
C MET A 218 1.75 -14.96 -15.20
N VAL A 219 0.44 -14.82 -15.51
CA VAL A 219 -0.35 -15.88 -16.15
C VAL A 219 0.17 -16.20 -17.54
N ASN A 220 0.48 -15.17 -18.35
CA ASN A 220 1.05 -15.37 -19.67
C ASN A 220 2.42 -16.06 -19.63
N ALA A 221 3.22 -15.78 -18.59
CA ALA A 221 4.52 -16.43 -18.38
C ALA A 221 4.39 -17.88 -17.88
N ASN A 222 3.34 -18.20 -17.12
CA ASN A 222 3.07 -19.56 -16.64
C ASN A 222 1.56 -19.89 -16.61
N PRO A 223 0.99 -20.27 -17.77
CA PRO A 223 -0.45 -20.49 -17.88
C PRO A 223 -0.98 -21.68 -17.08
N GLN A 224 -0.11 -22.61 -16.67
CA GLN A 224 -0.53 -23.82 -15.97
C GLN A 224 -1.06 -23.52 -14.56
N VAL A 225 -0.60 -22.45 -13.92
CA VAL A 225 -1.00 -22.10 -12.54
C VAL A 225 -2.49 -21.81 -12.42
N ALA A 226 -3.09 -21.18 -13.44
CA ALA A 226 -4.53 -20.88 -13.42
C ALA A 226 -5.40 -22.14 -13.51
N LEU A 227 -4.88 -23.21 -14.10
CA LEU A 227 -5.59 -24.50 -14.19
C LEU A 227 -5.67 -25.21 -12.84
N THR A 228 -4.75 -24.90 -11.92
CA THR A 228 -4.74 -25.49 -10.57
C THR A 228 -5.86 -24.92 -9.69
N TYR A 229 -6.25 -23.66 -9.89
CA TYR A 229 -7.21 -22.94 -9.03
C TYR A 229 -8.30 -22.23 -9.86
N PRO A 230 -9.08 -22.95 -10.71
CA PRO A 230 -9.93 -22.33 -11.71
C PRO A 230 -11.06 -21.47 -11.11
N VAL A 231 -11.57 -21.82 -9.93
CA VAL A 231 -12.64 -21.08 -9.24
C VAL A 231 -12.14 -19.75 -8.72
N GLU A 232 -11.00 -19.75 -8.03
CA GLU A 232 -10.39 -18.56 -7.45
C GLU A 232 -9.95 -17.60 -8.56
N PHE A 233 -9.30 -18.10 -9.62
CA PHE A 233 -8.91 -17.30 -10.78
C PHE A 233 -10.10 -16.62 -11.44
N SER A 234 -11.16 -17.39 -11.72
CA SER A 234 -12.38 -16.85 -12.33
C SER A 234 -13.03 -15.81 -11.41
N GLY A 235 -13.06 -16.05 -10.10
CA GLY A 235 -13.59 -15.12 -9.10
C GLY A 235 -12.80 -13.81 -9.05
N ALA A 236 -11.47 -13.87 -9.11
CA ALA A 236 -10.61 -12.69 -9.14
C ALA A 236 -10.85 -11.86 -10.41
N ILE A 237 -10.90 -12.48 -11.59
CA ILE A 237 -11.18 -11.80 -12.86
C ILE A 237 -12.59 -11.20 -12.87
N ALA A 238 -13.59 -11.95 -12.39
CA ALA A 238 -14.97 -11.47 -12.31
C ALA A 238 -15.14 -10.28 -11.35
N SER A 239 -14.24 -10.11 -10.37
CA SER A 239 -14.27 -8.95 -9.47
C SER A 239 -14.00 -7.60 -10.16
N LEU A 240 -13.47 -7.62 -11.39
CA LEU A 240 -13.20 -6.43 -12.19
C LEU A 240 -14.40 -5.98 -13.02
N CYS A 241 -15.58 -6.59 -12.88
CA CYS A 241 -16.68 -6.36 -13.79
C CYS A 241 -17.46 -5.06 -13.51
N PRO A 242 -17.73 -4.20 -14.53
CA PRO A 242 -17.28 -4.31 -15.92
C PRO A 242 -15.75 -4.05 -16.06
N PRO A 243 -15.02 -4.83 -16.88
CA PRO A 243 -13.56 -4.79 -16.92
C PRO A 243 -13.05 -3.40 -17.29
N PRO A 244 -12.04 -2.87 -16.58
CA PRO A 244 -11.38 -1.62 -16.96
C PRO A 244 -10.87 -1.69 -18.41
N PRO A 245 -10.95 -0.60 -19.21
CA PRO A 245 -10.61 -0.64 -20.64
C PRO A 245 -9.21 -1.21 -20.94
N GLN A 246 -8.23 -0.89 -20.10
CA GLN A 246 -6.84 -1.32 -20.25
C GLN A 246 -6.65 -2.83 -20.03
N LEU A 247 -7.52 -3.45 -19.22
CA LEU A 247 -7.45 -4.88 -18.88
C LEU A 247 -8.43 -5.73 -19.68
N HIS A 248 -9.35 -5.11 -20.43
CA HIS A 248 -10.41 -5.83 -21.14
C HIS A 248 -9.85 -6.84 -22.15
N GLN A 249 -9.02 -6.42 -23.10
CA GLN A 249 -8.45 -7.33 -24.11
C GLN A 249 -7.54 -8.41 -23.50
N PRO A 250 -6.58 -8.08 -22.62
CA PRO A 250 -5.71 -9.10 -22.04
C PRO A 250 -6.48 -10.17 -21.24
N LEU A 251 -7.46 -9.76 -20.43
CA LEU A 251 -8.29 -10.71 -19.68
C LEU A 251 -9.18 -11.54 -20.60
N GLN A 252 -9.72 -10.95 -21.67
CA GLN A 252 -10.49 -11.69 -22.67
C GLN A 252 -9.65 -12.77 -23.36
N GLN A 253 -8.40 -12.46 -23.72
CA GLN A 253 -7.47 -13.43 -24.33
C GLN A 253 -7.18 -14.59 -23.37
N ILE A 254 -6.88 -14.30 -22.11
CA ILE A 254 -6.67 -15.29 -21.05
C ILE A 254 -7.88 -16.23 -20.95
N LEU A 255 -9.08 -15.67 -20.78
CA LEU A 255 -10.31 -16.46 -20.64
C LEU A 255 -10.62 -17.30 -21.90
N SER A 256 -10.37 -16.74 -23.08
CA SER A 256 -10.59 -17.43 -24.35
C SER A 256 -9.63 -18.61 -24.52
N GLY A 257 -8.37 -18.45 -24.12
CA GLY A 257 -7.37 -19.52 -24.12
C GLY A 257 -7.78 -20.66 -23.19
N TYR A 258 -8.23 -20.34 -21.97
CA TYR A 258 -8.63 -21.34 -21.00
C TYR A 258 -9.92 -22.08 -21.36
N LYS A 259 -10.88 -21.42 -22.04
CA LYS A 259 -12.11 -22.06 -22.53
C LYS A 259 -11.84 -23.24 -23.46
N GLN A 260 -10.70 -23.26 -24.13
CA GLN A 260 -10.29 -24.33 -25.05
C GLN A 260 -9.62 -25.51 -24.33
N VAL A 261 -9.29 -25.39 -23.05
CA VAL A 261 -8.61 -26.41 -22.26
C VAL A 261 -9.63 -27.25 -21.48
N PRO A 262 -9.71 -28.58 -21.69
CA PRO A 262 -10.52 -29.47 -20.86
C PRO A 262 -9.97 -29.53 -19.42
N LEU A 263 -10.77 -29.18 -18.42
CA LEU A 263 -10.43 -29.40 -17.01
C LEU A 263 -10.65 -30.88 -16.66
N THR A 264 -9.64 -31.55 -16.10
CA THR A 264 -9.58 -33.01 -16.04
C THR A 264 -10.51 -33.69 -15.03
N ASP A 265 -11.13 -32.97 -14.08
CA ASP A 265 -11.90 -33.63 -13.01
C ASP A 265 -13.30 -33.04 -12.70
N THR A 266 -13.69 -31.87 -13.23
CA THR A 266 -14.98 -31.25 -12.88
C THR A 266 -15.91 -30.90 -14.05
N GLY A 267 -15.48 -31.13 -15.29
CA GLY A 267 -16.32 -30.89 -16.47
C GLY A 267 -16.72 -29.42 -16.60
N THR A 268 -15.98 -28.69 -17.44
CA THR A 268 -16.15 -27.26 -17.76
C THR A 268 -15.71 -26.27 -16.68
N TRP A 269 -15.17 -25.14 -17.13
CA TRP A 269 -14.93 -23.98 -16.25
C TRP A 269 -16.25 -23.61 -15.55
N PRO A 270 -16.21 -23.22 -14.26
CA PRO A 270 -17.42 -22.79 -13.56
C PRO A 270 -18.15 -21.78 -14.44
N ALA A 271 -19.45 -21.99 -14.66
CA ALA A 271 -20.26 -20.99 -15.33
C ALA A 271 -20.08 -19.69 -14.55
N MET A 272 -19.40 -18.71 -15.14
CA MET A 272 -19.37 -17.37 -14.56
C MET A 272 -20.81 -16.91 -14.54
N GLU A 273 -21.44 -16.89 -13.36
CA GLU A 273 -22.72 -16.22 -13.19
C GLU A 273 -22.55 -14.82 -13.78
N LYS A 274 -23.47 -14.44 -14.68
CA LYS A 274 -23.48 -13.10 -15.27
C LYS A 274 -23.19 -12.10 -14.17
N CYS A 275 -22.13 -11.31 -14.31
CA CYS A 275 -21.81 -10.27 -13.35
C CYS A 275 -23.09 -9.49 -13.05
N ARG A 276 -23.66 -9.67 -11.86
CA ARG A 276 -24.59 -8.70 -11.35
C ARG A 276 -23.72 -7.50 -11.06
N VAL A 277 -23.77 -6.50 -11.94
CA VAL A 277 -23.31 -5.16 -11.61
C VAL A 277 -24.06 -4.83 -10.32
N ARG A 278 -23.39 -4.94 -9.17
CA ARG A 278 -23.89 -4.34 -7.95
C ARG A 278 -23.81 -2.86 -8.24
N GLU A 279 -24.91 -2.28 -8.71
CA GLU A 279 -25.17 -0.87 -8.51
C GLU A 279 -24.98 -0.65 -7.02
N ARG A 280 -23.78 -0.15 -6.63
CA ARG A 280 -23.66 0.52 -5.35
C ARG A 280 -24.63 1.68 -5.51
N ARG A 281 -25.80 1.58 -4.86
CA ARG A 281 -26.67 2.72 -4.66
C ARG A 281 -25.76 3.84 -4.16
N THR A 282 -25.52 4.82 -5.02
CA THR A 282 -25.21 6.16 -4.55
C THR A 282 -26.31 6.50 -3.56
N PRO A 283 -26.01 6.96 -2.33
CA PRO A 283 -27.05 7.51 -1.50
C PRO A 283 -27.74 8.59 -2.34
N ASP A 284 -29.04 8.45 -2.56
CA ASP A 284 -29.85 9.41 -3.26
C ASP A 284 -29.50 10.81 -2.74
N THR A 285 -29.01 11.68 -3.63
CA THR A 285 -28.93 13.12 -3.40
C THR A 285 -30.33 13.74 -3.49
N THR A 286 -31.25 13.22 -2.68
CA THR A 286 -32.55 13.80 -2.37
C THR A 286 -32.78 13.67 -0.87
N VAL A 287 -31.94 14.33 -0.09
CA VAL A 287 -32.32 14.87 1.22
C VAL A 287 -32.26 16.39 1.09
N ALA A 288 -33.18 16.92 0.30
CA ALA A 288 -33.44 18.34 0.16
C ALA A 288 -34.94 18.54 -0.08
N SER A 289 -35.78 18.18 0.91
CA SER A 289 -37.16 18.67 0.96
C SER A 289 -37.88 18.52 2.31
N ASP A 290 -37.36 17.76 3.29
CA ASP A 290 -38.11 17.49 4.53
C ASP A 290 -37.64 18.27 5.77
N LEU A 291 -37.15 19.51 5.56
CA LEU A 291 -36.94 20.52 6.61
C LEU A 291 -37.89 21.71 6.40
N ALA A 292 -39.19 21.42 6.28
CA ALA A 292 -40.24 22.44 6.35
C ALA A 292 -41.51 21.84 6.94
N LYS A 293 -41.49 21.50 8.23
CA LYS A 293 -42.67 21.41 9.13
C LYS A 293 -42.24 20.97 10.54
N VAL A 294 -41.67 21.89 11.31
CA VAL A 294 -41.72 21.79 12.78
C VAL A 294 -42.12 23.16 13.31
N THR A 295 -43.38 23.26 13.72
CA THR A 295 -43.96 24.37 14.49
C THR A 295 -43.30 24.48 15.88
N PRO A 296 -43.26 25.68 16.48
CA PRO A 296 -42.40 25.96 17.63
C PRO A 296 -43.05 25.51 18.94
N ARG A 297 -42.28 24.87 19.83
CA ARG A 297 -42.63 24.78 21.25
C ARG A 297 -41.43 25.09 22.14
N ARG A 298 -41.54 26.28 22.72
CA ARG A 298 -41.15 26.78 24.05
C ARG A 298 -39.72 26.55 24.54
N ALA A 299 -39.14 27.69 24.89
CA ALA A 299 -38.00 27.88 25.77
C ALA A 299 -38.23 27.18 27.11
N ASP A 300 -37.23 26.41 27.53
CA ASP A 300 -36.67 26.33 28.89
C ASP A 300 -35.91 25.01 29.02
N ASP A 301 -34.60 24.99 28.69
CA ASP A 301 -33.63 24.08 29.34
C ASP A 301 -32.17 24.57 29.12
N PRO A 302 -31.31 24.66 30.16
CA PRO A 302 -30.08 25.43 30.12
C PRO A 302 -28.83 24.53 29.95
N VAL A 303 -28.45 24.20 28.71
CA VAL A 303 -27.12 23.62 28.41
C VAL A 303 -26.58 24.20 27.11
N ALA A 304 -26.41 25.51 27.06
CA ALA A 304 -25.74 26.19 25.94
C ALA A 304 -24.94 27.40 26.44
N ARG A 305 -23.86 27.13 27.15
CA ARG A 305 -22.80 28.11 27.45
C ARG A 305 -21.44 27.45 27.38
N VAL A 306 -20.98 27.11 26.18
CA VAL A 306 -19.55 27.08 25.86
C VAL A 306 -19.45 27.42 24.38
N PHE A 307 -18.51 28.29 24.02
CA PHE A 307 -18.17 28.78 22.67
C PHE A 307 -18.98 29.99 22.18
N GLY A 308 -18.52 31.16 22.67
CA GLY A 308 -18.74 32.42 21.98
C GLY A 308 -18.01 32.42 20.63
N THR A 309 -18.74 32.77 19.59
CA THR A 309 -18.18 33.14 18.29
C THR A 309 -18.41 34.64 18.10
N GLY A 310 -17.31 35.38 18.18
CA GLY A 310 -17.26 36.81 17.90
C GLY A 310 -17.51 37.08 16.41
N ALA A 311 -18.23 38.16 16.14
CA ALA A 311 -18.75 38.55 14.84
C ALA A 311 -17.67 38.92 13.83
N LEU A 312 -17.87 38.50 12.57
CA LEU A 312 -17.40 39.21 11.38
C LEU A 312 -18.62 39.79 10.67
N ARG A 313 -18.86 41.10 10.87
CA ARG A 313 -19.77 41.91 10.03
C ARG A 313 -18.93 42.54 8.93
N GLY A 314 -19.14 42.11 7.69
CA GLY A 314 -18.82 42.87 6.49
C GLY A 314 -20.09 43.51 5.96
N THR A 315 -20.19 44.84 6.07
CA THR A 315 -21.25 45.64 5.45
C THR A 315 -20.95 45.87 3.98
N VAL A 316 -21.95 45.58 3.14
CA VAL A 316 -22.04 46.04 1.75
C VAL A 316 -22.49 47.50 1.77
N THR A 317 -21.66 48.41 1.27
CA THR A 317 -21.98 49.55 0.38
C THR A 317 -20.69 50.26 -0.01
#